data_AF-A0A8S3XPU9-F1
#
_entry.id   AF-A0A8S3XPU9-F1
#
_cell.length_a   1.000
_cell.length_b   1.000
_cell.length_c   1.000
_cell.angle_alpha   90.00
_cell.angle_beta   90.00
_cell.angle_gamma   90.00
#
_symmetry.space_group_name_H-M   'P 1'
#
loop_
_entity.id
_entity.type
_entity.pdbx_description
1 polymer ?
#
loop_
_entity_poly.entity_id
_entity_poly.type
_entity_poly.pdbx_seq_one_letter_code
_entity_poly.pdbx_strand_id
1 'polypeptide(L)'
;MPRRKKPVNREDMLRKKRLTEQKRRNKIKSNPELYKEYLEKEKARYIKRKDTKKIVPIKELKPREQRAQRKKWKINQQNLRRKKKELKMLQEKDTPPESDSEDFLERNFELQQEHQDAIKKASTFARLVTENYASHDPWINPRPGPSDQSELIIGNKTPDNRRPVTKNCTSNSAQPICHTPKDSPSSATRRVRYRMLKKCKYYQKRLSELEKQNAAFRKRVFRMRQTITKLKSCNSPGTKAGMIMADPTKKEDVKKAIIFGDILKSNINLDYENQKKG
;
A
#
# COMPACT_ATOMS: atom_id res chain seq x y z
N MET A 1 37.73 -29.83 -6.99
CA MET A 1 37.64 -28.63 -6.13
C MET A 1 36.21 -28.10 -6.07
N PRO A 2 35.62 -27.85 -4.89
CA PRO A 2 34.26 -27.34 -4.77
C PRO A 2 34.15 -25.92 -5.33
N ARG A 3 33.20 -25.69 -6.25
CA ARG A 3 33.00 -24.41 -6.94
C ARG A 3 32.54 -23.34 -5.94
N ARG A 4 33.19 -22.17 -5.94
CA ARG A 4 32.78 -21.01 -5.12
C ARG A 4 31.39 -20.54 -5.53
N LYS A 5 30.46 -20.46 -4.57
CA LYS A 5 29.09 -19.98 -4.80
C LYS A 5 29.13 -18.49 -5.16
N LYS A 6 28.35 -18.09 -6.17
CA LYS A 6 28.23 -16.68 -6.57
C LYS A 6 27.68 -15.86 -5.39
N PRO A 7 28.18 -14.62 -5.18
CA PRO A 7 27.66 -13.75 -4.13
C PRO A 7 26.17 -13.47 -4.39
N VAL A 8 25.32 -13.80 -3.41
CA VAL A 8 23.87 -13.61 -3.49
C VAL A 8 23.58 -12.11 -3.45
N ASN A 9 22.72 -11.64 -4.34
CA ASN A 9 22.28 -10.25 -4.36
C ASN A 9 21.61 -9.86 -3.03
N ARG A 10 21.84 -8.63 -2.56
CA ARG A 10 21.35 -8.16 -1.27
C ARG A 10 19.82 -8.25 -1.17
N GLU A 11 19.10 -7.93 -2.24
CA GLU A 11 17.64 -8.05 -2.29
C GLU A 11 17.17 -9.49 -2.16
N ASP A 12 17.86 -10.43 -2.78
CA ASP A 12 17.50 -11.86 -2.71
C ASP A 12 17.75 -12.43 -1.32
N MET A 13 18.85 -12.01 -0.67
CA MET A 13 19.06 -12.33 0.74
C MET A 13 17.96 -11.76 1.64
N LEU A 14 17.55 -10.51 1.42
CA LEU A 14 16.46 -9.88 2.18
C LEU A 14 15.12 -10.57 1.93
N ARG A 15 14.81 -10.94 0.69
CA ARG A 15 13.60 -11.73 0.35
C ARG A 15 13.61 -13.07 1.06
N LYS A 16 14.73 -13.79 1.03
CA LYS A 16 14.86 -15.08 1.74
C LYS A 16 14.63 -14.91 3.25
N LYS A 17 15.22 -13.88 3.87
CA LYS A 17 14.99 -13.55 5.29
C LYS A 17 13.53 -13.23 5.61
N ARG A 18 12.84 -12.47 4.75
CA ARG A 18 11.40 -12.18 4.91
C ARG A 18 10.56 -13.45 4.84
N LEU A 19 10.82 -14.33 3.88
CA LEU A 19 10.11 -15.60 3.71
C LEU A 19 10.33 -16.55 4.88
N THR A 20 11.56 -16.69 5.37
CA THR A 20 11.86 -17.52 6.54
C THR A 20 11.17 -17.00 7.80
N GLU A 21 11.17 -15.68 8.00
CA GLU A 21 10.49 -15.06 9.14
C GLU A 21 8.97 -15.19 9.03
N GLN A 22 8.40 -15.06 7.84
CA GLN A 22 6.98 -15.28 7.59
C GLN A 22 6.58 -16.72 7.90
N LYS A 23 7.35 -17.71 7.41
CA LYS A 23 7.13 -19.12 7.74
C LYS A 23 7.21 -19.37 9.25
N ARG A 24 8.18 -18.77 9.96
CA ARG A 24 8.30 -18.87 11.42
C ARG A 24 7.06 -18.33 12.13
N ARG A 25 6.56 -17.16 11.72
CA ARG A 25 5.34 -16.56 12.28
C ARG A 25 4.10 -17.42 12.04
N ASN A 26 3.97 -17.98 10.84
CA ASN A 26 2.84 -18.84 10.51
C ASN A 26 2.85 -20.11 11.37
N LYS A 27 4.02 -20.74 11.59
CA LYS A 27 4.16 -21.89 12.48
C LYS A 27 3.77 -21.59 13.94
N ILE A 28 4.13 -20.40 14.44
CA ILE A 28 3.73 -19.98 15.79
C ILE A 28 2.24 -19.71 15.86
N LYS A 29 1.65 -19.11 14.80
CA LYS A 29 0.23 -18.78 14.76
C LYS A 29 -0.67 -20.00 14.58
N SER A 30 -0.20 -21.04 13.87
CA SER A 30 -0.95 -22.28 13.66
C SER A 30 -1.08 -23.12 14.92
N ASN A 31 -0.08 -23.06 15.81
CA ASN A 31 -0.03 -23.89 17.01
C ASN A 31 -0.48 -23.07 18.23
N PRO A 32 -1.62 -23.40 18.86
CA PRO A 32 -2.18 -22.57 19.94
C PRO A 32 -1.28 -22.48 21.17
N GLU A 33 -0.55 -23.55 21.51
CA GLU A 33 0.37 -23.57 22.66
C GLU A 33 1.59 -22.66 22.43
N LEU A 34 2.25 -22.78 21.27
CA LEU A 34 3.37 -21.90 20.91
C LEU A 34 2.94 -20.43 20.83
N TYR A 35 1.69 -20.17 20.43
CA TYR A 35 1.15 -18.82 20.40
C TYR A 35 0.96 -18.26 21.82
N LYS A 36 0.42 -19.05 22.75
CA LYS A 36 0.29 -18.67 24.18
C LYS A 36 1.65 -18.36 24.80
N GLU A 37 2.63 -19.24 24.64
CA GLU A 37 4.00 -19.05 25.14
C GLU A 37 4.64 -17.78 24.54
N TYR A 38 4.42 -17.53 23.25
CA TYR A 38 4.88 -16.31 22.59
C TYR A 38 4.26 -15.04 23.21
N LEU A 39 2.96 -15.04 23.49
CA LEU A 39 2.25 -13.92 24.12
C LEU A 39 2.77 -13.67 25.55
N GLU A 40 3.00 -14.72 26.33
CA GLU A 40 3.57 -14.62 27.69
C GLU A 40 4.97 -14.02 27.67
N LYS A 41 5.83 -14.48 26.75
CA LYS A 41 7.17 -13.91 26.56
C LYS A 41 7.11 -12.44 26.14
N GLU A 42 6.15 -12.04 25.31
CA GLU A 42 5.96 -10.61 24.97
C GLU A 42 5.51 -9.81 26.19
N LYS A 43 4.49 -10.28 26.93
CA LYS A 43 4.04 -9.65 28.18
C LYS A 43 5.20 -9.44 29.16
N ALA A 44 6.03 -10.47 29.37
CA ALA A 44 7.21 -10.37 30.23
C ALA A 44 8.25 -9.35 29.71
N ARG A 45 8.49 -9.29 28.39
CA ARG A 45 9.36 -8.27 27.78
C ARG A 45 8.79 -6.86 27.93
N TYR A 46 7.47 -6.70 27.80
CA TYR A 46 6.79 -5.43 27.99
C TYR A 46 6.93 -4.94 29.43
N ILE A 47 6.68 -5.80 30.41
CA ILE A 47 6.86 -5.51 31.84
C ILE A 47 8.30 -5.06 32.09
N LYS A 48 9.30 -5.86 31.68
CA LYS A 48 10.73 -5.49 31.80
C LYS A 48 11.06 -4.15 31.15
N ARG A 49 10.48 -3.81 30.00
CA ARG A 49 10.69 -2.52 29.31
C ARG A 49 10.01 -1.35 30.02
N LYS A 50 8.88 -1.59 30.68
CA LYS A 50 8.17 -0.62 31.51
C LYS A 50 8.97 -0.35 32.79
N ASP A 51 9.44 -1.40 33.45
CA ASP A 51 10.24 -1.31 34.69
C ASP A 51 11.57 -0.60 34.44
N THR A 52 12.24 -0.92 33.34
CA THR A 52 13.47 -0.24 32.91
C THR A 52 13.24 1.17 32.33
N LYS A 53 12.01 1.69 32.39
CA LYS A 53 11.60 3.02 31.87
C LYS A 53 11.94 3.25 30.39
N LYS A 54 12.10 2.18 29.60
CA LYS A 54 12.24 2.26 28.13
C LYS A 54 10.91 2.56 27.46
N ILE A 55 9.81 2.13 28.06
CA ILE A 55 8.44 2.50 27.70
C ILE A 55 7.87 3.35 28.83
N VAL A 56 7.80 4.67 28.59
CA VAL A 56 7.25 5.64 29.56
C VAL A 56 5.82 5.98 29.14
N PRO A 57 4.83 5.92 30.04
CA PRO A 57 3.47 6.36 29.73
C PRO A 57 3.47 7.88 29.44
N ILE A 58 2.57 8.32 28.56
CA ILE A 58 2.58 9.72 28.09
C ILE A 58 2.45 10.74 29.23
N LYS A 59 1.76 10.39 30.32
CA LYS A 59 1.57 11.26 31.49
C LYS A 59 2.90 11.57 32.20
N GLU A 60 3.85 10.65 32.17
CA GLU A 60 5.17 10.76 32.80
C GLU A 60 6.22 11.40 31.87
N LEU A 61 5.94 11.57 30.58
CA LEU A 61 6.84 12.24 29.64
C LEU A 61 6.87 13.76 29.90
N LYS A 62 8.00 14.41 29.56
CA LYS A 62 8.10 15.88 29.64
C LYS A 62 7.08 16.53 28.69
N PRO A 63 6.51 17.71 29.00
CA PRO A 63 5.49 18.35 28.15
C PRO A 63 5.90 18.51 26.68
N ARG A 64 7.19 18.77 26.42
CA ARG A 64 7.73 18.87 25.06
C ARG A 64 7.71 17.53 24.31
N GLU A 65 8.01 16.43 25.00
CA GLU A 65 7.98 15.07 24.47
C GLU A 65 6.54 14.59 24.27
N GLN A 66 5.64 14.91 25.19
CA GLN A 66 4.21 14.67 25.01
C GLN A 66 3.68 15.31 23.72
N ARG A 67 4.05 16.58 23.46
CA ARG A 67 3.71 17.26 22.19
C ARG A 67 4.28 16.53 20.97
N ALA A 68 5.54 16.09 21.04
CA ALA A 68 6.17 15.34 19.96
C ALA A 68 5.47 14.00 19.70
N GLN A 69 5.09 13.29 20.76
CA GLN A 69 4.38 12.01 20.68
C GLN A 69 2.96 12.19 20.11
N ARG A 70 2.21 13.19 20.58
CA ARG A 70 0.90 13.56 20.01
C ARG A 70 1.01 13.94 18.53
N LYS A 71 2.07 14.65 18.14
CA LYS A 71 2.35 14.96 16.73
C LYS A 71 2.60 13.70 15.90
N LYS A 72 3.42 12.76 16.41
CA LYS A 72 3.62 11.45 15.77
C LYS A 72 2.30 10.68 15.63
N TRP A 73 1.46 10.68 16.65
CA TRP A 73 0.14 10.05 16.60
C TRP A 73 -0.76 10.66 15.53
N LYS A 74 -0.82 11.99 15.41
CA LYS A 74 -1.57 12.67 14.35
C LYS A 74 -1.09 12.25 12.95
N ILE A 75 0.22 12.19 12.74
CA ILE A 75 0.82 11.76 11.48
C ILE A 75 0.49 10.28 11.19
N ASN A 76 0.64 9.40 12.19
CA ASN A 76 0.35 7.98 12.03
C ASN A 76 -1.14 7.73 11.74
N GLN A 77 -2.04 8.44 12.41
CA GLN A 77 -3.48 8.40 12.15
C GLN A 77 -3.81 8.87 10.73
N GLN A 78 -3.20 9.96 10.28
CA GLN A 78 -3.37 10.43 8.90
C GLN A 78 -2.87 9.40 7.88
N ASN A 79 -1.70 8.80 8.12
CA ASN A 79 -1.14 7.75 7.27
C ASN A 79 -2.02 6.49 7.26
N LEU A 80 -2.60 6.12 8.41
CA LEU A 80 -3.54 5.01 8.52
C LEU A 80 -4.79 5.28 7.66
N ARG A 81 -5.39 6.47 7.78
CA ARG A 81 -6.54 6.88 6.97
C ARG A 81 -6.23 6.87 5.48
N ARG A 82 -5.06 7.39 5.09
CA ARG A 82 -4.58 7.35 3.69
C ARG A 82 -4.47 5.92 3.18
N LYS A 83 -3.78 5.04 3.91
CA LYS A 83 -3.64 3.63 3.55
C LYS A 83 -4.97 2.89 3.46
N LYS A 84 -5.90 3.17 4.39
CA LYS A 84 -7.25 2.59 4.34
C LYS A 84 -8.01 3.06 3.09
N LYS A 85 -7.89 4.35 2.73
CA LYS A 85 -8.46 4.89 1.49
C LYS A 85 -7.82 4.25 0.25
N GLU A 86 -6.50 4.17 0.19
CA GLU A 86 -5.77 3.51 -0.91
C GLU A 86 -6.18 2.04 -1.08
N LEU A 87 -6.31 1.31 0.04
CA LEU A 87 -6.78 -0.07 0.02
C LEU A 87 -8.22 -0.17 -0.49
N LYS A 88 -9.12 0.71 -0.03
CA LYS A 88 -10.49 0.77 -0.53
C LYS A 88 -10.54 1.05 -2.03
N MET A 89 -9.76 2.03 -2.52
CA MET A 89 -9.66 2.34 -3.95
C MET A 89 -9.08 1.19 -4.79
N LEU A 90 -8.19 0.36 -4.23
CA LEU A 90 -7.67 -0.82 -4.91
C LEU A 90 -8.73 -1.92 -4.97
N GLN A 91 -9.43 -2.16 -3.86
CA GLN A 91 -10.54 -3.11 -3.83
C GLN A 91 -11.63 -2.71 -4.84
N GLU A 92 -12.01 -1.44 -4.91
CA GLU A 92 -13.00 -0.91 -5.84
C GLU A 92 -12.60 -1.02 -7.31
N LYS A 93 -11.29 -1.08 -7.63
CA LYS A 93 -10.81 -1.31 -9.00
C LYS A 93 -10.84 -2.77 -9.44
N ASP A 94 -10.63 -3.67 -8.49
CA ASP A 94 -10.61 -5.13 -8.73
C ASP A 94 -11.98 -5.78 -8.51
N THR A 95 -12.92 -5.03 -7.92
CA THR A 95 -14.33 -5.42 -7.82
C THR A 95 -15.01 -4.95 -9.10
N PRO A 96 -15.73 -5.82 -9.83
CA PRO A 96 -16.59 -5.38 -10.91
C PRO A 96 -17.47 -4.22 -10.42
N PRO A 97 -17.84 -3.25 -11.27
CA PRO A 97 -18.83 -2.24 -10.88
C PRO A 97 -20.01 -2.98 -10.24
N GLU A 98 -20.50 -2.49 -9.11
CA GLU A 98 -21.76 -2.97 -8.52
C GLU A 98 -22.80 -2.91 -9.65
N SER A 99 -23.06 -4.04 -10.31
CA SER A 99 -24.29 -4.18 -11.08
C SER A 99 -25.40 -4.04 -10.06
N ASP A 100 -26.39 -3.18 -10.30
CA ASP A 100 -27.59 -2.93 -9.49
C ASP A 100 -28.24 -4.24 -8.99
N SER A 101 -27.66 -4.84 -7.96
CA SER A 101 -28.01 -6.16 -7.43
C SER A 101 -28.37 -6.07 -5.95
N GLU A 102 -27.99 -4.97 -5.28
CA GLU A 102 -28.52 -4.59 -3.97
C GLU A 102 -30.02 -4.27 -4.09
N ASP A 103 -30.45 -3.51 -5.12
CA ASP A 103 -31.87 -3.28 -5.46
C ASP A 103 -32.63 -4.59 -5.73
N PHE A 104 -31.95 -5.63 -6.22
CA PHE A 104 -32.59 -6.92 -6.52
C PHE A 104 -32.80 -7.77 -5.26
N LEU A 105 -31.89 -7.69 -4.28
CA LEU A 105 -32.01 -8.40 -3.01
C LEU A 105 -33.02 -7.72 -2.08
N GLU A 106 -33.01 -6.38 -2.02
CA GLU A 106 -33.96 -5.62 -1.21
C GLU A 106 -35.38 -5.78 -1.76
N ARG A 107 -35.55 -5.72 -3.09
CA ARG A 107 -36.84 -5.98 -3.76
C ARG A 107 -37.34 -7.42 -3.59
N ASN A 108 -36.46 -8.42 -3.59
CA ASN A 108 -36.87 -9.80 -3.34
C ASN A 108 -37.28 -10.03 -1.88
N PHE A 109 -36.63 -9.34 -0.93
CA PHE A 109 -37.00 -9.38 0.47
C PHE A 109 -38.34 -8.69 0.70
N GLU A 110 -38.57 -7.53 0.09
CA GLU A 110 -39.85 -6.82 0.11
C GLU A 110 -40.97 -7.67 -0.51
N LEU A 111 -40.75 -8.29 -1.67
CA LEU A 111 -41.73 -9.17 -2.32
C LEU A 111 -42.10 -10.39 -1.45
N GLN A 112 -41.14 -10.98 -0.73
CA GLN A 112 -41.44 -12.06 0.22
C GLN A 112 -42.27 -11.56 1.39
N GLN A 113 -41.98 -10.36 1.90
CA GLN A 113 -42.71 -9.77 3.01
C GLN A 113 -44.14 -9.39 2.60
N GLU A 114 -44.32 -8.80 1.41
CA GLU A 114 -45.63 -8.52 0.80
C GLU A 114 -46.43 -9.80 0.59
N HIS A 115 -45.82 -10.87 0.10
CA HIS A 115 -46.50 -12.15 -0.08
C HIS A 115 -46.97 -12.73 1.26
N GLN A 116 -46.16 -12.64 2.33
CA GLN A 116 -46.60 -13.11 3.65
C GLN A 116 -47.73 -12.26 4.23
N ASP A 117 -47.67 -10.95 4.04
CA ASP A 117 -48.71 -10.05 4.51
C ASP A 117 -50.00 -10.20 3.69
N ALA A 118 -49.91 -10.50 2.40
CA ALA A 118 -51.05 -10.86 1.56
C ALA A 118 -51.73 -12.15 2.04
N ILE A 119 -50.96 -13.20 2.39
CA ILE A 119 -51.51 -14.43 2.97
C ILE A 119 -52.23 -14.14 4.29
N LYS A 120 -51.60 -13.36 5.19
CA LYS A 120 -52.21 -13.00 6.48
C LYS A 120 -53.50 -12.18 6.30
N LYS A 121 -53.50 -11.22 5.37
CA LYS A 121 -54.69 -10.42 5.02
C LYS A 121 -55.80 -11.30 4.43
N ALA A 122 -55.47 -12.21 3.51
CA ALA A 122 -56.43 -13.15 2.94
C ALA A 122 -57.03 -14.08 4.00
N SER A 123 -56.21 -14.60 4.92
CA SER A 123 -56.68 -15.41 6.05
C SER A 123 -57.59 -14.62 7.00
N THR A 124 -57.24 -13.36 7.30
CA THR A 124 -58.05 -12.49 8.16
C THR A 124 -59.37 -12.14 7.49
N PHE A 125 -59.33 -11.85 6.19
CA PHE A 125 -60.52 -11.57 5.38
C PHE A 125 -61.44 -12.80 5.30
N ALA A 126 -60.90 -13.99 5.04
CA ALA A 126 -61.68 -15.22 5.05
C ALA A 126 -62.37 -15.43 6.41
N ARG A 127 -61.67 -15.17 7.51
CA ARG A 127 -62.24 -15.23 8.86
C ARG A 127 -63.39 -14.24 9.04
N LEU A 128 -63.19 -12.98 8.67
CA LEU A 128 -64.22 -11.94 8.74
C LEU A 128 -65.43 -12.23 7.84
N VAL A 129 -65.22 -12.78 6.65
CA VAL A 129 -66.31 -13.19 5.76
C VAL A 129 -67.10 -14.33 6.39
N THR A 130 -66.43 -15.35 6.95
CA THR A 130 -67.13 -16.46 7.63
C THR A 130 -67.85 -16.01 8.91
N GLU A 131 -67.27 -15.08 9.67
CA GLU A 131 -67.89 -14.55 10.89
C GLU A 131 -69.08 -13.64 10.57
N ASN A 132 -69.04 -12.85 9.48
CA ASN A 132 -70.16 -11.99 9.08
C ASN A 132 -71.26 -12.72 8.30
N TYR A 133 -70.95 -13.77 7.53
CA TYR A 133 -71.97 -14.61 6.87
C TYR A 133 -72.71 -15.53 7.86
N ALA A 134 -72.15 -15.77 9.06
CA ALA A 134 -72.79 -16.58 10.08
C ALA A 134 -73.92 -15.84 10.83
N SER A 135 -74.10 -14.52 10.63
CA SER A 135 -75.00 -13.76 11.50
C SER A 135 -75.79 -12.61 10.90
N HIS A 136 -75.79 -12.31 9.59
CA HIS A 136 -76.66 -11.22 9.09
C HIS A 136 -77.27 -11.41 7.69
N ASP A 137 -78.59 -11.19 7.68
CA ASP A 137 -79.51 -11.08 6.56
C ASP A 137 -79.05 -10.09 5.47
N PRO A 138 -79.34 -10.37 4.18
CA PRO A 138 -78.79 -9.63 3.06
C PRO A 138 -79.64 -8.40 2.71
N TRP A 139 -79.74 -7.39 3.58
CA TRP A 139 -80.28 -6.08 3.19
C TRP A 139 -79.62 -4.97 4.01
N ILE A 140 -78.85 -4.08 3.37
CA ILE A 140 -78.85 -2.60 3.52
C ILE A 140 -77.60 -1.97 2.84
N ASN A 141 -77.85 -0.87 2.13
CA ASN A 141 -77.01 -0.15 1.15
C ASN A 141 -75.78 0.61 1.70
N PRO A 142 -74.77 0.93 0.84
CA PRO A 142 -73.57 1.69 1.21
C PRO A 142 -73.70 3.22 0.99
N ARG A 143 -72.91 4.02 1.73
CA ARG A 143 -72.67 5.45 1.43
C ARG A 143 -71.23 5.90 1.81
N PRO A 144 -70.74 7.03 1.26
CA PRO A 144 -69.35 7.22 0.81
C PRO A 144 -68.51 8.15 1.70
N GLY A 145 -67.18 8.11 1.49
CA GLY A 145 -66.18 8.84 2.30
C GLY A 145 -65.80 10.26 1.83
N PRO A 146 -64.83 10.90 2.51
CA PRO A 146 -64.11 12.09 2.03
C PRO A 146 -62.58 11.84 1.96
N SER A 147 -61.89 12.06 0.83
CA SER A 147 -61.40 13.32 0.22
C SER A 147 -60.20 13.97 0.93
N ASP A 148 -59.04 13.85 0.26
CA ASP A 148 -57.74 14.48 0.48
C ASP A 148 -57.78 15.99 0.73
N GLN A 149 -56.80 16.54 1.48
CA GLN A 149 -55.98 17.69 1.05
C GLN A 149 -54.59 17.73 1.74
N SER A 150 -53.59 17.94 0.90
CA SER A 150 -52.15 18.14 1.11
C SER A 150 -51.78 19.57 1.53
N GLU A 151 -50.61 19.80 2.15
CA GLU A 151 -49.78 21.00 1.87
C GLU A 151 -48.32 20.89 2.37
N LEU A 152 -47.40 21.52 1.63
CA LEU A 152 -45.93 21.36 1.65
C LEU A 152 -45.31 22.77 1.66
N ILE A 153 -44.34 23.06 2.56
CA ILE A 153 -43.64 24.35 2.64
C ILE A 153 -42.12 24.15 2.68
N ILE A 154 -41.39 24.86 1.82
CA ILE A 154 -39.92 24.99 1.82
C ILE A 154 -39.53 26.47 1.77
N GLY A 155 -38.53 26.87 2.56
CA GLY A 155 -37.72 28.07 2.28
C GLY A 155 -36.72 28.41 3.38
N ASN A 156 -35.43 28.49 3.06
CA ASN A 156 -34.40 29.12 3.90
C ASN A 156 -33.35 29.85 3.04
N LYS A 157 -33.02 31.10 3.44
CA LYS A 157 -31.98 31.98 2.85
C LYS A 157 -30.90 32.28 3.90
N THR A 158 -29.68 32.59 3.47
CA THR A 158 -28.57 33.08 4.32
C THR A 158 -27.89 34.33 3.73
N PRO A 159 -27.34 35.27 4.55
CA PRO A 159 -26.77 36.53 4.08
C PRO A 159 -25.24 36.66 4.19
N ASP A 160 -24.73 37.70 3.52
CA ASP A 160 -23.34 38.02 3.18
C ASP A 160 -22.70 39.08 4.13
N ASN A 161 -21.36 39.07 4.29
CA ASN A 161 -20.65 39.80 5.36
C ASN A 161 -19.57 40.78 4.81
N ARG A 162 -19.70 42.09 5.10
CA ARG A 162 -18.78 43.18 4.69
C ARG A 162 -17.73 43.52 5.77
N ARG A 163 -16.57 44.04 5.35
CA ARG A 163 -15.46 44.56 6.20
C ARG A 163 -15.19 46.05 5.91
N PRO A 164 -14.70 46.86 6.89
CA PRO A 164 -14.33 48.24 6.67
C PRO A 164 -12.81 48.49 6.56
N VAL A 165 -12.47 49.62 5.94
CA VAL A 165 -11.15 50.21 5.70
C VAL A 165 -10.94 51.38 6.65
N THR A 166 -9.72 51.57 7.18
CA THR A 166 -9.34 52.82 7.88
C THR A 166 -8.03 53.38 7.34
N LYS A 167 -8.04 54.67 7.02
CA LYS A 167 -6.90 55.55 6.76
C LYS A 167 -6.47 56.22 8.07
N ASN A 168 -5.22 56.73 8.16
CA ASN A 168 -4.93 58.11 8.61
C ASN A 168 -3.43 58.45 8.62
N CYS A 169 -3.17 59.70 8.27
CA CYS A 169 -1.90 60.44 8.17
C CYS A 169 -1.55 61.13 9.51
N THR A 170 -0.28 61.49 9.76
CA THR A 170 0.17 62.80 10.34
C THR A 170 1.71 62.89 10.46
N SER A 171 2.18 64.12 10.68
CA SER A 171 3.40 64.79 10.19
C SER A 171 4.56 64.98 11.19
N ASN A 172 5.77 65.09 10.63
CA ASN A 172 6.98 65.88 10.97
C ASN A 172 7.35 66.23 12.43
N SER A 173 8.56 65.83 12.82
CA SER A 173 9.47 66.58 13.72
C SER A 173 10.91 66.13 13.46
N ALA A 174 11.74 67.06 12.99
CA ALA A 174 13.15 66.84 12.67
C ALA A 174 14.00 66.97 13.94
N GLN A 175 14.73 65.90 14.27
CA GLN A 175 15.73 65.83 15.34
C GLN A 175 17.07 65.34 14.75
N PRO A 176 18.23 65.74 15.31
CA PRO A 176 19.55 65.44 14.76
C PRO A 176 19.84 63.93 14.78
N ILE A 177 20.25 63.43 13.61
CA ILE A 177 20.37 62.00 13.31
C ILE A 177 21.70 61.47 13.84
N CYS A 178 21.69 60.94 15.06
CA CYS A 178 22.66 59.93 15.47
C CYS A 178 22.35 58.61 14.72
N HIS A 179 23.10 58.35 13.64
CA HIS A 179 23.01 57.15 12.80
C HIS A 179 23.48 55.89 13.56
N THR A 180 22.69 55.41 14.52
CA THR A 180 22.71 53.99 14.86
C THR A 180 21.88 53.26 13.80
N PRO A 181 22.39 52.24 13.10
CA PRO A 181 21.62 51.51 12.08
C PRO A 181 20.44 50.79 12.74
N LYS A 182 19.27 51.45 12.76
CA LYS A 182 18.03 50.98 13.42
C LYS A 182 17.19 50.04 12.55
N ASP A 183 17.72 49.54 11.44
CA ASP A 183 16.97 48.64 10.57
C ASP A 183 17.16 47.18 10.96
N SER A 184 16.90 46.86 12.23
CA SER A 184 16.67 45.49 12.61
C SER A 184 15.38 45.03 11.92
N PRO A 185 15.43 44.01 11.04
CA PRO A 185 14.26 43.61 10.27
C PRO A 185 13.15 43.20 11.21
N SER A 186 11.95 43.74 10.96
CA SER A 186 10.72 43.42 11.67
C SER A 186 10.60 41.91 11.94
N SER A 187 10.04 41.55 13.09
CA SER A 187 9.76 40.16 13.46
C SER A 187 9.01 39.38 12.36
N ALA A 188 8.16 40.06 11.58
CA ALA A 188 7.50 39.47 10.40
C ALA A 188 8.52 39.11 9.30
N THR A 189 9.39 40.03 8.92
CA THR A 189 10.46 39.84 7.92
C THR A 189 11.42 38.73 8.33
N ARG A 190 11.80 38.66 9.62
CA ARG A 190 12.64 37.59 10.16
C ARG A 190 11.99 36.21 10.00
N ARG A 191 10.68 36.09 10.25
CA ARG A 191 9.91 34.84 10.07
C ARG A 191 9.85 34.42 8.61
N VAL A 192 9.63 35.36 7.68
CA VAL A 192 9.64 35.07 6.23
C VAL A 192 11.02 34.60 5.79
N ARG A 193 12.08 35.32 6.17
CA ARG A 193 13.48 34.93 5.87
C ARG A 193 13.80 33.53 6.39
N TYR A 194 13.40 33.19 7.61
CA TYR A 194 13.60 31.85 8.16
C TYR A 194 12.87 30.76 7.35
N ARG A 195 11.61 31.01 6.93
CA ARG A 195 10.86 30.08 6.08
C ARG A 195 11.56 29.86 4.74
N MET A 196 12.08 30.92 4.13
CA MET A 196 12.83 30.86 2.88
C MET A 196 14.13 30.08 3.06
N LEU A 197 14.95 30.40 4.06
CA LEU A 197 16.19 29.67 4.35
C LEU A 197 15.94 28.17 4.60
N LYS A 198 14.86 27.83 5.29
CA LYS A 198 14.46 26.43 5.51
C LYS A 198 14.10 25.72 4.19
N LYS A 199 13.38 26.40 3.29
CA LYS A 199 13.10 25.88 1.94
C LYS A 199 14.39 25.70 1.14
N CYS A 200 15.30 26.69 1.15
CA CYS A 200 16.59 26.59 0.47
C CYS A 200 17.40 25.37 0.96
N LYS A 201 17.52 25.18 2.28
CA LYS A 201 18.19 23.99 2.86
C LYS A 201 17.53 22.68 2.44
N TYR A 202 16.21 22.63 2.38
CA TYR A 202 15.48 21.47 1.91
C TYR A 202 15.79 21.15 0.44
N TYR A 203 15.74 22.16 -0.44
CA TYR A 203 16.03 21.98 -1.87
C TYR A 203 17.50 21.61 -2.13
N GLN A 204 18.45 22.22 -1.42
CA GLN A 204 19.87 21.85 -1.49
C GLN A 204 20.07 20.37 -1.12
N LYS A 205 19.45 19.92 -0.02
CA LYS A 205 19.51 18.50 0.36
C LYS A 205 18.91 17.61 -0.73
N ARG A 206 17.75 17.99 -1.27
CA ARG A 206 17.08 17.23 -2.33
C ARG A 206 17.91 17.13 -3.61
N LEU A 207 18.57 18.22 -4.01
CA LEU A 207 19.51 18.22 -5.13
C LEU A 207 20.66 17.24 -4.89
N SER A 208 21.29 17.28 -3.70
CA SER A 208 22.38 16.36 -3.37
C SER A 208 21.94 14.88 -3.39
N GLU A 209 20.69 14.59 -3.02
CA GLU A 209 20.12 13.24 -3.10
C GLU A 209 19.92 12.79 -4.55
N LEU A 210 19.38 13.67 -5.40
CA LEU A 210 19.18 13.39 -6.83
C LEU A 210 20.51 13.21 -7.58
N GLU A 211 21.53 14.01 -7.26
CA GLU A 211 22.87 13.86 -7.82
C GLU A 211 23.49 12.50 -7.46
N LYS A 212 23.34 12.05 -6.20
CA LYS A 212 23.78 10.72 -5.77
C LYS A 212 23.05 9.60 -6.50
N GLN A 213 21.73 9.76 -6.71
CA GLN A 213 20.95 8.79 -7.49
C GLN A 213 21.41 8.75 -8.95
N ASN A 214 21.59 9.90 -9.59
CA ASN A 214 22.11 9.99 -10.96
C ASN A 214 23.50 9.38 -11.08
N ALA A 215 24.40 9.62 -10.14
CA ALA A 215 25.73 9.00 -10.11
C ALA A 215 25.62 7.47 -9.99
N ALA A 216 24.71 6.95 -9.16
CA ALA A 216 24.47 5.51 -9.04
C ALA A 216 23.91 4.91 -10.34
N PHE A 217 22.98 5.59 -11.01
CA PHE A 217 22.44 5.16 -12.30
C PHE A 217 23.51 5.16 -13.39
N ARG A 218 24.33 6.22 -13.49
CA ARG A 218 25.46 6.29 -14.43
C ARG A 218 26.43 5.12 -14.21
N LYS A 219 26.81 4.84 -12.96
CA LYS A 219 27.68 3.69 -12.63
C LYS A 219 27.04 2.34 -13.01
N ARG A 220 25.73 2.19 -12.81
CA ARG A 220 25.01 0.97 -13.20
C ARG A 220 25.01 0.78 -14.72
N VAL A 221 24.67 1.83 -15.47
CA VAL A 221 24.69 1.81 -16.94
C VAL A 221 26.09 1.50 -17.46
N PHE A 222 27.12 2.11 -16.88
CA PHE A 222 28.51 1.82 -17.22
C PHE A 222 28.88 0.34 -17.01
N ARG A 223 28.57 -0.23 -15.84
CA ARG A 223 28.79 -1.66 -15.57
C ARG A 223 28.04 -2.56 -16.55
N MET A 224 26.78 -2.20 -16.85
CA MET A 224 25.96 -2.93 -17.82
C MET A 224 26.58 -2.89 -19.22
N ARG A 225 27.06 -1.72 -19.67
CA ARG A 225 27.79 -1.58 -20.93
C ARG A 225 29.06 -2.43 -20.93
N GLN A 226 29.86 -2.39 -19.86
CA GLN A 226 31.04 -3.24 -19.74
C GLN A 226 30.69 -4.74 -19.78
N THR A 227 29.61 -5.17 -19.13
CA THR A 227 29.18 -6.57 -19.21
C THR A 227 28.76 -6.94 -20.61
N ILE A 228 28.03 -6.05 -21.32
CA ILE A 228 27.65 -6.29 -22.72
C ILE A 228 28.89 -6.36 -23.59
N THR A 229 29.85 -5.45 -23.46
CA THR A 229 31.12 -5.48 -24.21
C THR A 229 31.91 -6.74 -23.89
N LYS A 230 31.98 -7.17 -22.63
CA LYS A 230 32.64 -8.43 -22.23
C LYS A 230 31.93 -9.68 -22.74
N LEU A 231 30.59 -9.65 -22.81
CA LEU A 231 29.80 -10.72 -23.42
C LEU A 231 29.99 -10.76 -24.95
N LYS A 232 30.13 -9.58 -25.57
CA LYS A 232 30.46 -9.44 -26.99
C LYS A 232 31.90 -9.83 -27.30
N SER A 233 32.86 -9.66 -26.38
CA SER A 233 34.19 -10.23 -26.53
C SER A 233 34.08 -11.74 -26.38
N CYS A 234 34.18 -12.46 -27.49
CA CYS A 234 33.94 -13.89 -27.67
C CYS A 234 34.95 -14.81 -26.94
N ASN A 235 35.49 -14.38 -25.81
CA ASN A 235 36.60 -15.04 -25.12
C ASN A 235 36.14 -16.15 -24.15
N SER A 236 34.84 -16.40 -24.03
CA SER A 236 34.34 -17.58 -23.33
C SER A 236 34.41 -18.80 -24.24
N PRO A 237 34.97 -19.95 -23.79
CA PRO A 237 35.07 -21.17 -24.59
C PRO A 237 33.74 -21.60 -25.22
N GLY A 238 32.63 -21.47 -24.50
CA GLY A 238 31.30 -21.82 -25.01
C GLY A 238 30.79 -20.86 -26.09
N THR A 239 31.11 -19.57 -26.01
CA THR A 239 30.75 -18.58 -27.04
C THR A 239 31.60 -18.78 -28.30
N LYS A 240 32.89 -19.07 -28.13
CA LYS A 240 33.80 -19.39 -29.25
C LYS A 240 33.36 -20.69 -29.95
N ALA A 241 33.04 -21.73 -29.20
CA ALA A 241 32.47 -22.97 -29.74
C ALA A 241 31.13 -22.71 -30.46
N GLY A 242 30.26 -21.90 -29.87
CA GLY A 242 28.99 -21.49 -30.51
C GLY A 242 29.20 -20.76 -31.85
N MET A 243 30.18 -19.86 -31.94
CA MET A 243 30.53 -19.20 -33.20
C MET A 243 31.07 -20.18 -34.25
N ILE A 244 31.97 -21.09 -33.86
CA ILE A 244 32.51 -22.12 -34.75
C ILE A 244 31.39 -23.06 -35.25
N MET A 245 30.41 -23.38 -34.39
CA MET A 245 29.26 -24.22 -34.74
C MET A 245 28.19 -23.48 -35.55
N ALA A 246 28.17 -22.14 -35.53
CA ALA A 246 27.28 -21.31 -36.33
C ALA A 246 27.77 -21.19 -37.78
N ASP A 247 29.09 -21.21 -38.00
CA ASP A 247 29.70 -21.27 -39.33
C ASP A 247 29.43 -22.67 -39.95
N PRO A 248 28.64 -22.79 -41.04
CA PRO A 248 28.25 -24.08 -41.59
C PRO A 248 29.45 -24.90 -42.09
N THR A 249 30.49 -24.22 -42.58
CA THR A 249 31.74 -24.84 -43.06
C THR A 249 32.53 -25.52 -41.95
N LYS A 250 32.71 -24.86 -40.81
CA LYS A 250 33.49 -25.39 -39.68
C LYS A 250 32.68 -26.35 -38.80
N LYS A 251 31.35 -26.25 -38.84
CA LYS A 251 30.44 -27.11 -38.08
C LYS A 251 30.63 -28.59 -38.42
N GLU A 252 30.85 -28.92 -39.68
CA GLU A 252 31.07 -30.30 -40.11
C GLU A 252 32.38 -30.87 -39.55
N ASP A 253 33.46 -30.09 -39.60
CA ASP A 253 34.76 -30.50 -39.07
C ASP A 253 34.72 -30.73 -37.56
N VAL A 254 34.01 -29.87 -36.82
CA VAL A 254 33.81 -30.06 -35.37
C VAL A 254 32.99 -31.30 -35.08
N LYS A 255 31.94 -31.59 -35.86
CA LYS A 255 31.16 -32.82 -35.72
C LYS A 255 32.02 -34.07 -35.96
N LYS A 256 32.82 -34.08 -37.03
CA LYS A 256 33.75 -35.17 -37.33
C LYS A 256 34.74 -35.38 -36.19
N ALA A 257 35.31 -34.30 -35.65
CA ALA A 257 36.24 -34.36 -34.52
C ALA A 257 35.60 -34.92 -33.25
N ILE A 258 34.35 -34.56 -32.94
CA ILE A 258 33.61 -35.09 -31.79
C ILE A 258 33.36 -36.59 -31.95
N ILE A 259 32.83 -37.01 -33.10
CA ILE A 259 32.55 -38.42 -33.40
C ILE A 259 33.84 -39.26 -33.31
N PHE A 260 34.93 -38.76 -33.89
CA PHE A 260 36.22 -39.43 -33.85
C PHE A 260 36.74 -39.57 -32.41
N GLY A 261 36.59 -38.53 -31.58
CA GLY A 261 36.94 -38.58 -30.16
C GLY A 261 36.14 -39.62 -29.37
N ASP A 262 34.84 -39.76 -29.64
CA ASP A 262 33.98 -40.76 -28.99
C ASP A 262 34.36 -42.19 -29.39
N ILE A 263 34.69 -42.41 -30.67
CA ILE A 263 35.19 -43.71 -31.16
C ILE A 263 36.51 -44.06 -30.48
N LEU A 264 37.49 -43.14 -30.47
CA LEU A 264 38.77 -43.37 -29.81
C LEU A 264 38.60 -43.70 -28.32
N LYS A 265 37.74 -42.96 -27.63
CA LYS A 265 37.47 -43.21 -26.20
C LYS A 265 36.83 -44.58 -25.96
N SER A 266 35.94 -45.00 -26.85
CA SER A 266 35.31 -46.32 -26.79
C SER A 266 36.33 -47.43 -26.97
N ASN A 267 37.22 -47.31 -27.96
CA ASN A 267 38.29 -48.28 -28.20
C ASN A 267 39.27 -48.37 -27.02
N ILE A 268 39.73 -47.22 -26.50
CA ILE A 268 40.63 -47.18 -25.34
C ILE A 268 40.01 -47.86 -24.12
N ASN A 269 38.72 -47.63 -23.85
CA ASN A 269 38.04 -48.30 -22.74
C ASN A 269 37.92 -49.81 -22.95
N LEU A 270 37.68 -50.24 -24.19
CA LEU A 270 37.56 -51.65 -24.54
C LEU A 270 38.89 -52.38 -24.36
N ASP A 271 39.97 -51.79 -24.83
CA ASP A 271 41.34 -52.30 -24.65
C ASP A 271 41.71 -52.37 -23.16
N TYR A 272 41.34 -51.34 -22.38
CA TYR A 272 41.57 -51.33 -20.94
C TYR A 272 40.82 -52.45 -20.21
N GLU A 273 39.54 -52.68 -20.54
CA GLU A 273 38.75 -53.77 -19.96
C GLU A 273 39.29 -55.15 -20.36
N ASN A 274 39.82 -55.29 -21.59
CA ASN A 274 40.46 -56.53 -22.03
C ASN A 274 41.76 -56.81 -21.25
N GLN A 275 42.58 -55.78 -21.02
CA GLN A 275 43.81 -55.90 -20.21
C GLN A 275 43.54 -56.21 -18.73
N LYS A 276 42.38 -55.78 -18.21
CA LYS A 276 42.00 -56.05 -16.82
C LYS A 276 41.49 -57.48 -16.59
N LYS A 277 41.02 -58.14 -17.65
CA LYS A 277 40.45 -59.49 -17.61
C LYS A 277 41.47 -60.61 -17.91
N GLY A 278 42.58 -60.28 -18.56
CA GLY A 278 43.73 -61.18 -18.76
C GLY A 278 44.69 -61.12 -17.59
#